data_AF-K9WJW0-F1
#
_entry.id   AF-K9WJW0-F1
#
_cell.length_a   1.000
_cell.length_b   1.000
_cell.length_c   1.000
_cell.angle_alpha   90.00
_cell.angle_beta   90.00
_cell.angle_gamma   90.00
#
_symmetry.space_group_name_H-M   'P 1'
#
loop_
_entity.id
_entity.type
_entity.pdbx_description
1 polymer ?
#
loop_
_entity_poly.entity_id
_entity_poly.type
_entity_poly.pdbx_seq_one_letter_code
_entity_poly.pdbx_strand_id
1 'polypeptide(L)'
;MKLLSDSLTLNPDFLTSDRTLNLGDYDGCQVKIWASTPAVLWTSPLPQVTGIHVHIYKGEKKVLDDTFGQVTGLDGSSLDREKLLATMLEKVGC
;
A
#
# COMPACT_ATOMS: atom_id res chain seq x y z
N MET A 1 9.32 14.83 24.35
CA MET A 1 9.18 15.74 23.19
C MET A 1 8.06 15.17 22.33
N LYS A 2 6.93 15.87 22.19
CA LYS A 2 5.81 15.44 21.33
C LYS A 2 6.03 16.04 19.94
N LEU A 3 5.99 15.24 18.89
CA LEU A 3 6.18 15.74 17.53
C LEU A 3 4.95 16.57 17.11
N LEU A 4 5.15 17.52 16.20
CA LEU A 4 4.06 18.33 15.65
C LEU A 4 3.03 17.43 14.93
N SER A 5 3.51 16.39 14.25
CA SER A 5 2.71 15.34 13.61
C SER A 5 1.76 14.66 14.59
N ASP A 6 2.20 14.39 15.83
CA ASP A 6 1.40 13.70 16.85
C ASP A 6 0.24 14.55 17.37
N SER A 7 0.31 15.87 17.18
CA SER A 7 -0.74 16.80 17.60
C SER A 7 -1.76 17.06 16.49
N LEU A 8 -1.39 16.79 15.23
CA LEU A 8 -2.23 16.99 14.05
C LEU A 8 -2.80 15.68 13.49
N THR A 9 -2.26 14.54 13.94
CA THR A 9 -2.78 13.21 13.63
C THR A 9 -4.06 12.96 14.40
N LEU A 10 -5.15 12.71 13.70
CA LEU A 10 -6.46 12.45 14.34
C LEU A 10 -6.53 11.04 14.94
N ASN A 11 -5.94 10.07 14.26
CA ASN A 11 -5.86 8.69 14.73
C ASN A 11 -4.40 8.18 14.57
N PRO A 12 -3.68 7.92 15.67
CA PRO A 12 -2.29 7.46 15.63
C PRO A 12 -2.17 5.94 15.40
N ASP A 13 -3.28 5.20 15.39
CA ASP A 13 -3.26 3.75 15.34
C ASP A 13 -2.93 3.23 13.93
N PHE A 14 -2.31 2.05 13.89
CA PHE A 14 -2.03 1.30 12.69
C PHE A 14 -2.83 -0.01 12.69
N LEU A 15 -3.36 -0.37 11.53
CA LEU A 15 -4.05 -1.63 11.29
C LEU A 15 -3.32 -2.39 10.18
N THR A 16 -2.94 -3.64 10.43
CA THR A 16 -2.51 -4.53 9.34
C THR A 16 -3.76 -5.08 8.65
N SER A 17 -3.85 -4.90 7.34
CA SER A 17 -4.97 -5.44 6.55
C SER A 17 -4.91 -6.97 6.54
N ASP A 18 -6.05 -7.63 6.76
CA ASP A 18 -6.23 -9.08 6.63
C ASP A 18 -6.70 -9.50 5.23
N ARG A 19 -7.00 -8.51 4.38
CA ARG A 19 -7.50 -8.72 3.02
C ARG A 19 -6.40 -9.20 2.09
N THR A 20 -6.78 -10.08 1.18
CA THR A 20 -5.91 -10.63 0.15
C THR A 20 -6.35 -10.15 -1.23
N LEU A 21 -5.40 -10.02 -2.15
CA LEU A 21 -5.65 -9.66 -3.55
C LEU A 21 -4.86 -10.59 -4.48
N ASN A 22 -5.54 -11.18 -5.46
CA ASN A 22 -4.91 -11.89 -6.55
C ASN A 22 -4.85 -11.00 -7.80
N LEU A 23 -3.66 -10.64 -8.25
CA LEU A 23 -3.51 -9.82 -9.46
C LEU A 23 -3.92 -10.56 -10.74
N GLY A 24 -3.95 -11.91 -10.71
CA GLY A 24 -4.44 -12.71 -11.83
C GLY A 24 -5.89 -12.42 -12.22
N ASP A 25 -6.72 -11.97 -11.26
CA ASP A 25 -8.12 -11.59 -11.52
C ASP A 25 -8.23 -10.29 -12.33
N TYR A 26 -7.12 -9.57 -12.51
CA TYR A 26 -7.02 -8.29 -13.20
C TYR A 26 -6.04 -8.34 -14.38
N ASP A 27 -5.88 -9.51 -15.01
CA ASP A 27 -5.02 -9.65 -16.19
C ASP A 27 -5.39 -8.64 -17.29
N GLY A 28 -4.36 -8.09 -17.94
CA GLY A 28 -4.49 -7.00 -18.92
C GLY A 28 -4.79 -5.61 -18.35
N CYS A 29 -4.93 -5.45 -17.02
CA CYS A 29 -5.06 -4.13 -16.38
C CYS A 29 -3.69 -3.50 -16.08
N GLN A 30 -3.65 -2.18 -16.00
CA GLN A 30 -2.46 -1.49 -15.48
C GLN A 30 -2.49 -1.55 -13.95
N VAL A 31 -1.41 -2.09 -13.38
CA VAL A 31 -1.26 -2.24 -11.93
C VAL A 31 -0.10 -1.38 -11.43
N LYS A 32 -0.30 -0.66 -10.33
CA LYS A 32 0.76 0.05 -9.60
C LYS A 32 0.73 -0.41 -8.14
N ILE A 33 1.87 -0.77 -7.60
CA ILE A 33 2.00 -1.33 -6.24
C ILE A 33 3.18 -0.71 -5.48
N TRP A 34 3.01 -0.58 -4.17
CA TRP A 34 4.08 -0.16 -3.26
C TRP A 34 3.83 -0.69 -1.85
N ALA A 35 4.88 -0.81 -1.05
CA ALA A 35 4.72 -1.04 0.38
C ALA A 35 4.11 0.22 1.02
N SER A 36 3.03 0.09 1.78
CA SER A 36 2.46 1.24 2.49
C SER A 36 3.44 1.71 3.57
N THR A 37 3.65 3.03 3.64
CA THR A 37 4.53 3.67 4.62
C THR A 37 3.70 4.61 5.51
N PRO A 38 4.10 4.81 6.79
CA PRO A 38 3.45 5.77 7.65
C PRO A 38 3.40 7.17 7.02
N ALA A 39 2.24 7.81 7.06
CA ALA A 39 2.10 9.20 6.64
C ALA A 39 2.72 10.13 7.70
N VAL A 40 3.33 11.23 7.24
CA VAL A 40 3.84 12.28 8.13
C VAL A 40 2.71 13.00 8.86
N LEU A 41 1.56 13.14 8.19
CA LEU A 41 0.34 13.74 8.73
C LEU A 41 -0.86 12.88 8.34
N TRP A 42 -1.68 12.51 9.32
CA TRP A 42 -2.85 11.67 9.11
C TRP A 42 -4.13 12.31 9.66
N THR A 43 -4.93 12.89 8.76
CA THR A 43 -6.16 13.61 9.10
C THR A 43 -7.42 12.77 8.95
N SER A 44 -7.27 11.46 8.72
CA SER A 44 -8.40 10.52 8.73
C SER A 44 -8.69 10.08 10.17
N PRO A 45 -9.97 9.92 10.56
CA PRO A 45 -10.34 9.32 11.84
C PRO A 45 -10.10 7.80 11.88
N LEU A 46 -9.88 7.17 10.72
CA LEU A 46 -9.58 5.73 10.62
C LEU A 46 -8.09 5.46 10.90
N PRO A 47 -7.72 4.26 11.36
CA PRO A 47 -6.32 3.90 11.51
C PRO A 47 -5.59 3.88 10.15
N GLN A 48 -4.28 4.08 10.18
CA GLN A 48 -3.44 3.91 9.00
C GLN A 48 -3.30 2.42 8.66
N VAL A 49 -3.47 2.06 7.39
CA VAL A 49 -3.41 0.66 6.97
C VAL A 49 -1.99 0.28 6.54
N THR A 50 -1.43 -0.73 7.20
CA THR A 50 -0.15 -1.34 6.88
C THR A 50 -0.36 -2.54 5.96
N GLY A 51 0.40 -2.60 4.87
CA GLY A 51 0.32 -3.66 3.87
C GLY A 51 1.01 -3.28 2.55
N ILE A 52 0.51 -3.84 1.46
CA ILE A 52 0.86 -3.48 0.08
C ILE A 52 -0.30 -2.66 -0.47
N HIS A 53 -0.03 -1.43 -0.86
CA HIS A 53 -1.00 -0.56 -1.48
C HIS A 53 -1.01 -0.78 -2.98
N VAL A 54 -2.20 -0.89 -3.55
CA VAL A 54 -2.43 -1.32 -4.93
C VAL A 54 -3.41 -0.38 -5.61
N HIS A 55 -3.01 0.14 -6.77
CA HIS A 55 -3.92 0.75 -7.73
C HIS A 55 -4.06 -0.14 -8.97
N ILE A 56 -5.29 -0.36 -9.42
CA ILE A 56 -5.60 -1.06 -10.69
C ILE A 56 -6.43 -0.16 -11.58
N TYR A 57 -6.05 -0.10 -12.86
CA TYR A 57 -6.73 0.68 -13.89
C TYR A 57 -7.15 -0.23 -15.05
N LYS A 58 -8.41 -0.11 -15.47
CA LYS A 58 -8.95 -0.72 -16.69
C LYS A 58 -9.11 0.36 -17.75
N GLY A 59 -8.14 0.45 -18.65
CA GLY A 59 -7.97 1.64 -19.49
C GLY A 59 -7.63 2.85 -18.63
N GLU A 60 -8.35 3.96 -18.81
CA GLU A 60 -8.15 5.19 -18.02
C GLU A 60 -8.89 5.18 -16.67
N LYS A 61 -9.78 4.21 -16.45
CA LYS A 61 -10.61 4.15 -15.24
C LYS A 61 -9.89 3.40 -14.12
N LYS A 62 -9.70 4.06 -12.98
CA LYS A 62 -9.27 3.40 -11.73
C LYS A 62 -10.41 2.52 -11.21
N VAL A 63 -10.15 1.23 -11.07
CA VAL A 63 -11.14 0.23 -10.62
C VAL A 63 -10.84 -0.28 -9.21
N LEU A 64 -9.60 -0.14 -8.73
CA LEU A 64 -9.18 -0.52 -7.39
C LEU A 64 -8.12 0.46 -6.88
N ASP A 65 -8.23 0.86 -5.62
CA ASP A 65 -7.32 1.72 -4.87
C ASP A 65 -7.46 1.34 -3.39
N ASP A 66 -6.58 0.47 -2.92
CA ASP A 66 -6.65 -0.02 -1.55
C ASP A 66 -5.35 -0.67 -1.05
N THR A 67 -5.28 -0.93 0.26
CA THR A 67 -4.17 -1.58 0.94
C THR A 67 -4.53 -3.00 1.41
N PHE A 68 -3.73 -3.98 1.00
CA PHE A 68 -3.91 -5.41 1.24
C PHE A 68 -2.79 -5.98 2.12
N GLY A 69 -3.11 -6.94 2.97
CA GLY A 69 -2.11 -7.64 3.78
C GLY A 69 -1.24 -8.59 2.95
N GLN A 70 -1.86 -9.20 1.93
CA GLN A 70 -1.21 -10.11 1.01
C GLN A 70 -1.64 -9.82 -0.42
N VAL A 71 -0.68 -9.82 -1.34
CA VAL A 71 -0.92 -9.70 -2.78
C VAL A 71 -0.23 -10.84 -3.48
N THR A 72 -0.94 -11.53 -4.37
CA THR A 72 -0.40 -12.59 -5.23
C THR A 72 -0.19 -12.05 -6.64
N GLY A 73 1.01 -12.27 -7.19
CA GLY A 73 1.41 -11.83 -8.53
C GLY A 73 0.72 -12.61 -9.65
N LEU A 74 0.91 -12.13 -10.88
CA LEU A 74 0.39 -12.79 -12.09
C LEU A 74 0.96 -14.19 -12.31
N ASP A 75 2.14 -14.46 -11.75
CA ASP A 75 2.82 -15.76 -11.75
C ASP A 75 2.41 -16.67 -10.58
N GLY A 76 1.45 -16.23 -9.75
CA GLY A 76 1.00 -16.95 -8.57
C GLY A 76 1.92 -16.80 -7.35
N SER A 77 3.02 -16.05 -7.45
CA SER A 77 3.93 -15.82 -6.33
C SER A 77 3.34 -14.82 -5.32
N SER A 78 3.57 -15.03 -4.01
CA SER A 78 3.20 -14.03 -3.00
C SER A 78 4.22 -12.89 -3.02
N LEU A 79 3.74 -11.66 -3.08
CA LEU A 79 4.59 -10.48 -2.96
C LEU A 79 5.02 -10.30 -1.51
N ASP A 80 6.29 -9.99 -1.34
CA ASP A 80 6.92 -9.72 -0.05
C ASP A 80 7.01 -8.20 0.14
N ARG A 81 6.39 -7.69 1.21
CA ARG A 81 6.32 -6.26 1.50
C ARG A 81 7.70 -5.67 1.81
N GLU A 82 8.57 -6.39 2.51
CA GLU A 82 9.90 -5.89 2.88
C GLU A 82 10.79 -5.76 1.66
N LYS A 83 10.75 -6.77 0.77
CA LYS A 83 11.44 -6.69 -0.52
C LYS A 83 10.91 -5.56 -1.38
N LEU A 84 9.59 -5.38 -1.43
CA LEU A 84 8.97 -4.28 -2.17
C LEU A 84 9.41 -2.91 -1.62
N LEU A 85 9.48 -2.76 -0.31
CA LEU A 85 9.99 -1.54 0.34
C LEU A 85 11.48 -1.31 0.01
N ALA A 86 12.31 -2.35 0.06
CA ALA A 86 13.72 -2.26 -0.31
C ALA A 86 13.87 -1.80 -1.77
N THR A 87 13.13 -2.39 -2.71
CA THR A 87 13.14 -1.96 -4.11
C THR A 87 12.67 -0.51 -4.30
N MET A 88 11.70 -0.05 -3.50
CA MET A 88 11.28 1.37 -3.53
C MET A 88 12.42 2.30 -3.11
N LEU A 89 13.19 1.94 -2.09
CA LEU A 89 14.32 2.73 -1.59
C LEU A 89 15.52 2.68 -2.54
N GLU A 90 15.81 1.53 -3.14
CA GLU A 90 16.90 1.36 -4.12
C GLU A 90 16.67 2.22 -5.38
N LYS A 91 15.41 2.35 -5.82
CA LYS A 91 15.06 3.22 -6.95
C LYS A 91 15.24 4.72 -6.67
N VAL A 92 15.54 5.10 -5.43
CA VAL A 92 15.84 6.50 -5.03
C VAL A 92 17.35 6.76 -5.00
N GLY A 93 18.20 5.74 -5.12
CA GLY A 93 19.65 5.89 -5.22
C GLY A 93 20.09 6.28 -6.64
N CYS A 94 20.54 7.53 -6.82
CA CYS A 94 21.44 7.92 -7.91
C CYS A 94 22.85 7.40 -7.66
#